data_AF-A0A346R447-F1
#
_entry.id   AF-A0A346R447-F1
#
_cell.length_a   1.000
_cell.length_b   1.000
_cell.length_c   1.000
_cell.angle_alpha   90.00
_cell.angle_beta   90.00
_cell.angle_gamma   90.00
#
_symmetry.space_group_name_H-M   'P 1'
#
loop_
_entity.id
_entity.type
_entity.pdbx_description
1 polymer ?
#
loop_
_entity_poly.entity_id
_entity_poly.type
_entity_poly.pdbx_seq_one_letter_code
_entity_poly.pdbx_strand_id
1 'polypeptide(L)'
;MIRIAALVACLAWPVTAGAQMPDEQVKQILTMTKANWVAFRDWQGRQLIYFTHLEAWKCGIGAVRYGLNDDPVETVWTLEACNPNAPNAVTKEIPYLSLPANSAQSISVQLTFKDGTTSAIETFAYDPDVGQ
;
A
#
# COMPACT_ATOMS: atom_id res chain seq x y z
N MET A 1 -21.49 -21.64 57.99
CA MET A 1 -20.82 -22.25 56.82
C MET A 1 -21.24 -21.47 55.58
N ILE A 2 -20.40 -20.53 55.11
CA ILE A 2 -20.69 -19.69 53.93
C ILE A 2 -19.85 -20.23 52.77
N ARG A 3 -20.52 -20.72 51.72
CA ARG A 3 -19.88 -21.13 50.46
C ARG A 3 -19.79 -19.89 49.57
N ILE A 4 -18.59 -19.32 49.46
CA ILE A 4 -18.31 -18.24 48.51
C ILE A 4 -18.12 -18.89 47.13
N ALA A 5 -19.09 -18.70 46.24
CA ALA A 5 -18.94 -19.01 44.83
C ALA A 5 -18.12 -17.89 44.17
N ALA A 6 -16.91 -18.21 43.72
CA ALA A 6 -16.08 -17.28 42.96
C ALA A 6 -16.63 -17.16 41.54
N LEU A 7 -17.24 -16.02 41.21
CA LEU A 7 -17.48 -15.63 39.83
C LEU A 7 -16.13 -15.24 39.19
N VAL A 8 -15.66 -16.08 38.28
CA VAL A 8 -14.60 -15.72 37.34
C VAL A 8 -15.24 -14.86 36.25
N ALA A 9 -15.06 -13.54 36.33
CA ALA A 9 -15.41 -12.64 35.26
C ALA A 9 -14.38 -12.76 34.14
N CYS A 10 -14.74 -13.44 33.04
CA CYS A 10 -13.99 -13.37 31.79
C CYS A 10 -14.07 -11.93 31.27
N LEU A 11 -13.02 -11.15 31.48
CA LEU A 11 -12.83 -9.87 30.80
C LEU A 11 -12.52 -10.18 29.34
N ALA A 12 -13.56 -10.25 28.50
CA ALA A 12 -13.40 -10.25 27.06
C ALA A 12 -12.83 -8.89 26.66
N TRP A 13 -11.53 -8.83 26.38
CA TRP A 13 -10.95 -7.67 25.73
C TRP A 13 -11.63 -7.52 24.36
N PRO A 14 -12.17 -6.33 24.03
CA PRO A 14 -12.64 -6.10 22.68
C PRO A 14 -11.42 -6.21 21.77
N VAL A 15 -11.41 -7.21 20.89
CA VAL A 15 -10.57 -7.19 19.70
C VAL A 15 -11.16 -6.06 18.86
N THR A 16 -10.62 -4.86 18.99
CA THR A 16 -10.87 -3.84 17.99
C THR A 16 -10.20 -4.33 16.72
N ALA A 17 -10.96 -5.03 15.88
CA ALA A 17 -10.65 -5.16 14.46
C ALA A 17 -10.24 -3.76 13.98
N GLY A 18 -9.08 -3.65 13.31
CA GLY A 18 -8.54 -2.36 12.88
C GLY A 18 -9.61 -1.61 12.10
N ALA A 19 -10.23 -0.63 12.72
CA ALA A 19 -11.35 0.06 12.13
C ALA A 19 -10.85 0.75 10.86
N GLN A 20 -11.53 0.50 9.74
CA GLN A 20 -11.26 1.22 8.50
C GLN A 20 -11.31 2.72 8.76
N MET A 21 -10.23 3.42 8.42
CA MET A 21 -10.15 4.86 8.55
C MET A 21 -11.05 5.54 7.50
N PRO A 22 -11.58 6.75 7.79
CA PRO A 22 -12.25 7.55 6.79
C PRO A 22 -11.36 7.82 5.58
N ASP A 23 -11.96 7.83 4.38
CA ASP A 23 -11.23 8.00 3.12
C ASP A 23 -10.37 9.28 3.08
N GLU A 24 -10.88 10.38 3.65
CA GLU A 24 -10.13 11.64 3.74
C GLU A 24 -8.86 11.51 4.58
N GLN A 25 -8.93 10.76 5.69
CA GLN A 25 -7.76 10.51 6.53
C GLN A 25 -6.74 9.63 5.79
N VAL A 26 -7.21 8.62 5.05
CA VAL A 26 -6.33 7.79 4.21
C VAL A 26 -5.66 8.63 3.12
N LYS A 27 -6.40 9.50 2.44
CA LYS A 27 -5.87 10.43 1.44
C LYS A 27 -4.80 11.36 2.02
N GLN A 28 -5.02 11.91 3.22
CA GLN A 28 -4.02 12.73 3.91
C GLN A 28 -2.75 11.91 4.19
N ILE A 29 -2.87 10.68 4.68
CA ILE A 29 -1.72 9.81 4.95
C ILE A 29 -0.97 9.49 3.66
N LEU A 30 -1.67 9.14 2.57
CA LEU A 30 -1.06 8.90 1.27
C LEU A 30 -0.33 10.15 0.76
N THR A 31 -0.88 11.34 0.97
CA THR A 31 -0.23 12.60 0.59
C THR A 31 1.05 12.83 1.39
N MET A 32 1.04 12.60 2.70
CA MET A 32 2.21 12.77 3.56
C MET A 32 3.29 11.70 3.33
N THR A 33 2.89 10.51 2.90
CA THR A 33 3.78 9.36 2.67
C THR A 33 4.16 9.17 1.20
N LYS A 34 3.89 10.16 0.35
CA LYS A 34 4.07 10.06 -1.10
C LYS A 34 5.46 9.61 -1.56
N ALA A 35 6.51 9.98 -0.82
CA ALA A 35 7.88 9.52 -1.08
C ALA A 35 8.10 8.00 -0.91
N ASN A 36 7.13 7.26 -0.37
CA ASN A 36 7.21 5.83 -0.07
C ASN A 36 6.16 4.99 -0.81
N TRP A 37 5.44 5.56 -1.79
CA TRP A 37 4.38 4.82 -2.49
C TRP A 37 4.91 3.58 -3.21
N VAL A 38 6.10 3.68 -3.80
CA VAL A 38 6.79 2.56 -4.44
C VAL A 38 8.25 2.51 -4.02
N ALA A 39 8.84 1.33 -4.14
CA ALA A 39 10.25 1.11 -3.83
C ALA A 39 10.89 0.16 -4.84
N PHE A 40 12.10 0.51 -5.31
CA PHE A 40 12.91 -0.38 -6.12
C PHE A 40 13.63 -1.41 -5.24
N ARG A 41 13.90 -2.59 -5.80
CA ARG A 41 14.76 -3.60 -5.21
C ARG A 41 15.35 -4.50 -6.29
N ASP A 42 16.65 -4.75 -6.24
CA ASP A 42 17.27 -5.79 -7.05
C ASP A 42 17.22 -7.14 -6.33
N TRP A 43 16.74 -8.16 -7.02
CA TRP A 43 16.59 -9.50 -6.44
C TRP A 43 16.73 -10.58 -7.51
N GLN A 44 17.65 -11.54 -7.31
CA GLN A 44 17.86 -12.69 -8.20
C GLN A 44 17.98 -12.31 -9.70
N GLY A 45 18.74 -11.24 -10.00
CA GLY A 45 18.93 -10.77 -11.38
C GLY A 45 17.70 -10.09 -12.01
N ARG A 46 16.72 -9.72 -11.19
CA ARG A 46 15.52 -8.99 -11.57
C ARG A 46 15.50 -7.64 -10.87
N GLN A 47 14.92 -6.64 -11.51
CA GLN A 47 14.59 -5.37 -10.89
C GLN A 47 13.11 -5.42 -10.50
N LEU A 48 12.83 -5.30 -9.21
CA LEU A 48 11.48 -5.29 -8.67
C LEU A 48 11.06 -3.86 -8.31
N ILE A 49 9.80 -3.52 -8.54
CA ILE A 49 9.21 -2.25 -8.09
C ILE A 49 7.99 -2.58 -7.23
N TYR A 50 8.12 -2.43 -5.92
CA TYR A 50 7.08 -2.77 -4.95
C TYR A 50 6.02 -1.67 -4.86
N PHE A 51 4.76 -2.09 -4.82
CA PHE A 51 3.58 -1.27 -4.54
C PHE A 51 2.99 -1.57 -3.15
N THR A 52 3.73 -2.28 -2.30
CA THR A 52 3.27 -2.77 -0.99
C THR A 52 2.68 -1.68 -0.11
N HIS A 53 3.26 -0.48 -0.12
CA HIS A 53 2.71 0.65 0.64
C HIS A 53 1.32 1.02 0.12
N LEU A 54 1.14 1.18 -1.19
CA LEU A 54 -0.17 1.47 -1.77
C LEU A 54 -1.18 0.35 -1.54
N GLU A 55 -0.78 -0.93 -1.61
CA GLU A 55 -1.65 -2.07 -1.27
C GLU A 55 -2.10 -2.03 0.19
N ALA A 56 -1.22 -1.61 1.11
CA ALA A 56 -1.58 -1.42 2.51
C ALA A 56 -2.60 -0.26 2.70
N TRP A 57 -2.80 0.62 1.73
CA TRP A 57 -3.77 1.73 1.80
C TRP A 57 -4.88 1.64 0.75
N LYS A 58 -5.00 0.51 0.05
CA LYS A 58 -5.95 0.23 -1.05
C LYS A 58 -7.38 0.68 -0.81
N CYS A 59 -7.86 0.61 0.44
CA CYS A 59 -9.25 0.91 0.77
C CYS A 59 -9.60 2.39 0.53
N GLY A 60 -8.64 3.31 0.64
CA GLY A 60 -8.84 4.73 0.31
C GLY A 60 -8.43 5.12 -1.11
N ILE A 61 -8.04 4.15 -1.95
CA ILE A 61 -7.58 4.40 -3.32
C ILE A 61 -8.67 3.96 -4.31
N GLY A 62 -8.97 4.83 -5.27
CA GLY A 62 -9.84 4.55 -6.41
C GLY A 62 -9.09 3.86 -7.54
N ALA A 63 -7.93 4.39 -7.92
CA ALA A 63 -7.06 3.81 -8.94
C ALA A 63 -5.59 4.19 -8.71
N VAL A 64 -4.68 3.34 -9.20
CA VAL A 64 -3.24 3.61 -9.28
C VAL A 64 -2.85 3.53 -10.75
N ARG A 65 -2.26 4.61 -11.28
CA ARG A 65 -1.65 4.63 -12.62
C ARG A 65 -0.17 4.87 -12.52
N TYR A 66 0.59 4.27 -13.44
CA TYR A 66 2.03 4.46 -13.53
C TYR A 66 2.53 4.48 -14.98
N GLY A 67 3.72 5.04 -15.14
CA GLY A 67 4.56 4.97 -16.35
C GLY A 67 6.01 4.71 -15.95
N LEU A 68 6.75 3.95 -16.75
CA LEU A 68 8.17 3.67 -16.52
C LEU A 68 9.03 4.59 -17.38
N ASN A 69 10.15 5.09 -16.85
CA ASN A 69 11.03 6.02 -17.55
C ASN A 69 10.24 7.26 -18.05
N ASP A 70 10.26 7.51 -19.36
CA ASP A 70 9.56 8.62 -20.03
C ASP A 70 8.16 8.22 -20.54
N ASP A 71 7.69 7.00 -20.25
CA ASP A 71 6.37 6.55 -20.70
C ASP A 71 5.23 7.33 -20.00
N PRO A 72 4.09 7.56 -20.69
CA PRO A 72 2.91 8.17 -20.09
C PRO A 72 2.39 7.43 -18.85
N VAL A 73 1.82 8.17 -17.89
CA VAL A 73 1.23 7.63 -16.64
C VAL A 73 -0.18 7.09 -16.89
N GLU A 74 -0.27 6.04 -17.71
CA GLU A 74 -1.54 5.47 -18.17
C GLU A 74 -1.73 4.00 -17.79
N THR A 75 -0.66 3.29 -17.43
CA THR A 75 -0.73 1.88 -17.07
C THR A 75 -1.38 1.70 -15.70
N VAL A 76 -2.41 0.88 -15.60
CA VAL A 76 -3.12 0.66 -14.34
C VAL A 76 -2.45 -0.44 -13.52
N TRP A 77 -2.14 -0.12 -12.26
CA TRP A 77 -1.83 -1.14 -11.27
C TRP A 77 -3.13 -1.63 -10.61
N THR A 78 -3.41 -2.92 -10.75
CA THR A 78 -4.60 -3.55 -10.15
C THR A 78 -4.35 -3.80 -8.66
N LEU A 79 -4.88 -2.92 -7.82
CA LEU A 79 -4.94 -3.11 -6.36
C LEU A 79 -5.70 -4.39 -6.00
N GLU A 80 -5.32 -5.02 -4.89
CA GLU A 80 -6.16 -6.05 -4.29
C GLU A 80 -7.48 -5.45 -3.78
N ALA A 81 -8.52 -6.28 -3.64
CA ALA A 81 -9.80 -5.82 -3.13
C ALA A 81 -9.67 -5.37 -1.66
N CYS A 82 -10.34 -4.26 -1.32
CA CYS A 82 -10.39 -3.80 0.07
C CYS A 82 -11.15 -4.80 0.96
N ASN A 83 -10.52 -5.22 2.07
CA ASN A 83 -11.17 -5.92 3.17
C ASN A 83 -11.28 -4.96 4.37
N PRO A 84 -12.48 -4.43 4.69
CA PRO A 84 -12.65 -3.48 5.80
C PRO A 84 -12.29 -4.03 7.18
N ASN A 85 -12.24 -5.37 7.36
CA ASN A 85 -11.87 -6.00 8.62
C ASN A 85 -10.34 -6.14 8.79
N ALA A 86 -9.58 -5.96 7.71
CA ALA A 86 -8.13 -5.99 7.69
C ALA A 86 -7.61 -5.00 6.62
N PRO A 87 -7.93 -3.70 6.74
CA PRO A 87 -7.81 -2.75 5.64
C PRO A 87 -6.38 -2.55 5.14
N ASN A 88 -5.40 -2.71 6.04
CA ASN A 88 -3.99 -2.58 5.73
C ASN A 88 -3.25 -3.92 5.51
N ALA A 89 -3.94 -5.06 5.60
CA ALA A 89 -3.31 -6.34 5.30
C ALA A 89 -3.06 -6.47 3.79
N VAL A 90 -1.82 -6.73 3.39
CA VAL A 90 -1.43 -7.00 2.00
C VAL A 90 -1.35 -8.50 1.80
N THR A 91 -2.26 -9.06 1.00
CA THR A 91 -2.33 -10.51 0.73
C THR A 91 -2.08 -10.86 -0.72
N LYS A 92 -1.97 -9.87 -1.61
CA LYS A 92 -1.50 -10.04 -2.99
C LYS A 92 -0.13 -10.72 -3.01
N GLU A 93 -0.05 -11.86 -3.69
CA GLU A 93 1.16 -12.69 -3.78
C GLU A 93 2.32 -11.96 -4.49
N ILE A 94 1.99 -11.16 -5.51
CA ILE A 94 2.95 -10.39 -6.30
C ILE A 94 2.61 -8.90 -6.16
N PRO A 95 3.01 -8.23 -5.07
CA PRO A 95 2.77 -6.81 -4.83
C PRO A 95 3.85 -5.93 -5.49
N TYR A 96 4.43 -6.38 -6.61
CA TYR A 96 5.50 -5.69 -7.31
C TYR A 96 5.44 -5.93 -8.82
N LEU A 97 6.01 -4.99 -9.59
CA LEU A 97 6.43 -5.27 -10.96
C LEU A 97 7.74 -6.05 -10.92
N SER A 98 7.91 -6.97 -11.86
CA SER A 98 9.13 -7.75 -11.98
C SER A 98 9.69 -7.56 -13.39
N LEU A 99 10.81 -6.86 -13.48
CA LEU A 99 11.40 -6.39 -14.72
C LEU A 99 12.80 -7.00 -14.93
N PRO A 100 13.33 -7.01 -16.17
CA PRO A 100 14.74 -7.28 -16.38
C PRO A 100 15.60 -6.33 -15.53
N ALA A 101 16.75 -6.81 -15.04
CA ALA A 101 17.68 -5.97 -14.28
C ALA A 101 18.01 -4.67 -15.05
N ASN A 102 18.10 -3.55 -14.32
CA ASN A 102 18.47 -2.23 -14.86
C ASN A 102 17.57 -1.69 -15.99
N SER A 103 16.34 -2.18 -16.14
CA SER A 103 15.46 -1.78 -17.26
C SER A 103 14.62 -0.54 -17.00
N ALA A 104 14.28 -0.26 -15.74
CA ALA A 104 13.59 0.95 -15.32
C ALA A 104 14.53 1.85 -14.52
N GLN A 105 14.74 3.07 -15.01
CA GLN A 105 15.51 4.13 -14.35
C GLN A 105 14.61 5.03 -13.49
N SER A 106 13.32 5.06 -13.79
CA SER A 106 12.32 5.72 -12.97
C SER A 106 10.95 5.07 -13.11
N ILE A 107 10.08 5.37 -12.16
CA ILE A 107 8.64 5.14 -12.26
C ILE A 107 7.90 6.40 -11.82
N SER A 108 6.92 6.82 -12.61
CA SER A 108 6.01 7.92 -12.28
C SER A 108 4.66 7.35 -11.91
N VAL A 109 4.07 7.79 -10.79
CA VAL A 109 2.83 7.24 -10.22
C VAL A 109 1.83 8.37 -9.96
N GLN A 110 0.56 8.12 -10.28
CA GLN A 110 -0.57 8.98 -9.92
C GLN A 110 -1.68 8.15 -9.27
N LEU A 111 -2.26 8.69 -8.19
CA LEU A 111 -3.42 8.13 -7.52
C LEU A 111 -4.69 8.86 -7.94
N THR A 112 -5.77 8.10 -8.11
CA THR A 112 -7.14 8.62 -8.02
C THR A 112 -7.70 8.15 -6.68
N PHE A 113 -8.21 9.06 -5.85
CA PHE A 113 -8.81 8.75 -4.55
C PHE A 113 -10.28 8.35 -4.68
N LYS A 114 -10.88 7.82 -3.61
CA LYS A 114 -12.30 7.41 -3.59
C LYS A 114 -13.29 8.55 -3.87
N ASP A 115 -12.90 9.78 -3.54
CA ASP A 115 -13.66 11.01 -3.83
C ASP A 115 -13.57 11.47 -5.31
N GLY A 116 -12.81 10.77 -6.14
CA GLY A 116 -12.59 11.07 -7.56
C GLY A 116 -11.48 12.09 -7.82
N THR A 117 -10.89 12.71 -6.79
CA THR A 117 -9.74 13.62 -6.95
C THR A 117 -8.47 12.86 -7.30
N THR A 118 -7.52 13.54 -7.94
CA THR A 118 -6.23 12.96 -8.34
C THR A 118 -5.08 13.61 -7.59
N SER A 119 -4.05 12.82 -7.27
CA SER A 119 -2.79 13.34 -6.78
C SER A 119 -2.00 14.05 -7.89
N ALA A 120 -0.98 14.81 -7.48
CA ALA A 120 0.14 15.09 -8.39
C ALA A 120 0.80 13.78 -8.84
N ILE A 121 1.54 13.84 -9.95
CA ILE A 121 2.42 12.75 -10.36
C ILE A 121 3.66 12.81 -9.48
N GLU A 122 4.00 11.67 -8.88
CA GLU A 122 5.22 11.50 -8.10
C GLU A 122 6.16 10.56 -8.85
N THR A 123 7.42 10.97 -9.02
CA THR A 123 8.43 10.21 -9.74
C THR A 123 9.48 9.69 -8.78
N PHE A 124 9.77 8.39 -8.89
CA PHE A 124 10.73 7.67 -8.06
C PHE A 124 11.87 7.23 -8.98
N ALA A 125 13.08 7.70 -8.69
CA ALA A 125 14.27 7.28 -9.39
C ALA A 125 14.75 5.93 -8.85
N TYR A 126 15.25 5.09 -9.74
CA TYR A 126 16.05 3.94 -9.36
C TYR A 126 17.42 4.43 -8.88
N ASP A 127 17.86 3.93 -7.72
CA ASP A 127 19.19 4.16 -7.18
C ASP A 127 19.84 2.78 -6.94
N PRO A 128 20.87 2.40 -7.72
CA PRO A 128 21.53 1.11 -7.57
C PRO A 128 22.37 1.00 -6.28
N ASP A 129 22.68 2.13 -5.63
CA ASP A 129 23.51 2.17 -4.42
C ASP A 129 22.67 2.14 -3.13
N VAL A 130 21.36 2.42 -3.22
CA VAL A 130 20.43 2.43 -2.08
C VAL A 130 19.57 1.16 -2.10
N GLY A 131 20.15 0.06 -1.59
CA GLY A 131 19.41 -1.15 -1.21
C GLY A 131 19.70 -2.41 -2.02
N GLN A 132 20.87 -3.00 -1.78
CA GLN A 132 21.02 -4.47 -1.76
C GLN A 132 20.49 -5.03 -0.44
#